data_AF-A0A0D3LIN6-F1
#
_entry.id   AF-A0A0D3LIN6-F1
#
_cell.length_a   1.000
_cell.length_b   1.000
_cell.length_c   1.000
_cell.angle_alpha   90.00
_cell.angle_beta   90.00
_cell.angle_gamma   90.00
#
_symmetry.space_group_name_H-M   'P 1'
#
loop_
_entity.id
_entity.type
_entity.pdbx_description
1 polymer ?
#
loop_
_entity_poly.entity_id
_entity_poly.type
_entity_poly.pdbx_seq_one_letter_code
_entity_poly.pdbx_strand_id
1 'polypeptide(L)' 'MKTLHCSDAGFDCKGVITANSEAEVLNQAAEHARTVHGVQVTPELAAKLRTLIKDEKEVKPAL' A
#
# COMPACT_ATOMS: atom_id res chain seq x y z
N MET A 1 11.25 -4.79 4.04
CA MET A 1 10.47 -4.28 2.88
C MET A 1 9.22 -3.60 3.41
N LYS A 2 8.69 -2.62 2.67
CA LYS A 2 7.43 -1.96 3.01
C LYS A 2 6.30 -2.59 2.22
N THR A 3 5.19 -2.90 2.90
CA THR A 3 4.02 -3.55 2.31
C THR A 3 2.74 -2.79 2.66
N LEU A 4 1.84 -2.63 1.70
CA LEU A 4 0.50 -2.08 1.89
C LEU A 4 -0.52 -3.02 1.25
N HIS A 5 -1.53 -3.44 2.02
CA HIS A 5 -2.67 -4.16 1.49
C HIS A 5 -3.82 -3.19 1.22
N CYS A 6 -4.39 -3.24 0.01
CA CYS A 6 -5.54 -2.40 -0.33
C CYS A 6 -6.77 -2.70 0.54
N SER A 7 -6.92 -3.94 1.00
CA SER A 7 -7.99 -4.34 1.92
C SER A 7 -7.89 -3.62 3.27
N ASP A 8 -6.68 -3.40 3.79
CA ASP A 8 -6.46 -2.66 5.05
C ASP A 8 -6.91 -1.19 4.92
N ALA A 9 -6.93 -0.63 3.70
CA ALA A 9 -7.40 0.73 3.44
C ALA A 9 -8.94 0.86 3.34
N GLY A 10 -9.65 -0.27 3.32
CA GLY A 10 -11.11 -0.36 3.22
C GLY A 10 -11.66 -0.62 1.81
N PHE A 11 -10.80 -0.96 0.85
CA PHE A 11 -11.23 -1.35 -0.49
C PHE A 11 -11.52 -2.85 -0.56
N ASP A 12 -12.54 -3.26 -1.32
CA ASP A 12 -12.72 -4.66 -1.71
C ASP A 12 -11.72 -5.04 -2.83
N CYS A 13 -10.43 -4.98 -2.48
CA CYS A 13 -9.32 -5.23 -3.38
C CYS A 13 -8.25 -6.04 -2.66
N LYS A 14 -7.82 -7.16 -3.27
CA LYS A 14 -6.75 -8.03 -2.78
C LYS A 14 -5.36 -7.57 -3.21
N GLY A 15 -5.25 -6.36 -3.76
CA GLY A 15 -3.99 -5.76 -4.18
C GLY A 15 -3.02 -5.63 -3.01
N VAL A 16 -1.78 -6.03 -3.24
CA VAL A 16 -0.67 -5.90 -2.30
C VAL A 16 0.44 -5.14 -2.99
N ILE A 17 0.87 -4.04 -2.38
CA ILE A 17 1.90 -3.17 -2.92
C ILE A 17 3.12 -3.29 -2.02
N THR A 18 4.24 -3.69 -2.62
CA THR A 18 5.52 -3.84 -1.92
C THR A 18 6.57 -2.92 -2.54
N ALA A 19 7.36 -2.27 -1.70
CA ALA A 19 8.49 -1.46 -2.15
C ALA A 19 9.57 -1.33 -1.07
N ASN A 20 10.68 -0.67 -1.40
CA ASN A 20 11.79 -0.46 -0.47
C ASN A 20 11.53 0.71 0.49
N SER A 21 10.67 1.65 0.11
CA SER A 21 10.35 2.85 0.88
C SER A 21 8.85 3.16 0.88
N GLU A 22 8.39 3.85 1.93
CA GLU A 22 6.98 4.29 2.03
C GLU A 22 6.58 5.19 0.86
N ALA A 23 7.49 6.07 0.41
CA ALA A 23 7.24 6.94 -0.74
C ALA A 23 6.95 6.15 -2.02
N GLU A 24 7.69 5.06 -2.27
CA GLU A 24 7.47 4.19 -3.42
C GLU A 24 6.14 3.43 -3.30
N VAL A 25 5.81 2.92 -2.11
CA VAL A 25 4.52 2.27 -1.86
C VAL A 25 3.37 3.22 -2.16
N LEU A 26 3.45 4.47 -1.71
CA LEU A 26 2.40 5.47 -1.95
C LEU A 26 2.28 5.86 -3.42
N ASN A 27 3.40 5.96 -4.14
CA ASN A 27 3.39 6.27 -5.56
C ASN A 27 2.66 5.17 -6.35
N GLN A 28 3.02 3.91 -6.10
CA GLN A 28 2.36 2.76 -6.69
C GLN A 28 0.88 2.66 -6.26
N ALA A 29 0.58 2.94 -5.00
CA ALA A 29 -0.81 2.96 -4.50
C ALA A 29 -1.67 4.03 -5.18
N ALA A 30 -1.09 5.20 -5.47
CA ALA A 30 -1.78 6.26 -6.19
C ALA A 30 -2.07 5.88 -7.65
N GLU A 31 -1.12 5.25 -8.33
CA GLU A 31 -1.34 4.72 -9.67
C GLU A 31 -2.41 3.62 -9.67
N HIS A 32 -2.31 2.66 -8.74
CA HIS A 32 -3.28 1.58 -8.59
C HIS A 32 -4.69 2.11 -8.32
N ALA A 33 -4.83 3.02 -7.36
CA ALA A 33 -6.12 3.64 -7.02
C ALA A 33 -6.75 4.34 -8.24
N ARG A 34 -5.96 5.07 -9.02
CA ARG A 34 -6.44 5.76 -10.22
C ARG A 34 -6.86 4.80 -11.33
N THR A 35 -6.07 3.75 -11.57
CA THR A 35 -6.24 2.84 -12.72
C THR A 35 -7.26 1.74 -12.47
N VAL A 36 -7.31 1.20 -11.25
CA VAL A 36 -8.18 0.07 -10.88
C VAL A 36 -9.49 0.53 -10.27
N HIS A 37 -9.45 1.61 -9.48
CA HIS A 37 -10.62 2.08 -8.74
C HIS A 37 -11.17 3.42 -9.25
N GLY A 38 -10.48 4.10 -10.18
CA GLY A 38 -10.86 5.45 -10.61
C GLY A 38 -10.76 6.48 -9.48
N VAL A 39 -10.02 6.17 -8.41
CA VAL A 39 -9.91 7.00 -7.21
C VAL A 39 -8.63 7.81 -7.27
N GLN A 40 -8.75 9.13 -7.10
CA GLN A 40 -7.61 10.00 -6.92
C GLN A 40 -7.14 9.93 -5.45
N VAL A 41 -5.87 9.61 -5.23
CA VAL A 41 -5.28 9.67 -3.89
C VAL A 41 -5.08 11.12 -3.47
N THR A 42 -5.88 11.58 -2.51
CA THR A 42 -5.75 12.89 -1.87
C THR A 42 -4.66 12.87 -0.78
N PRO A 43 -4.17 14.04 -0.31
CA PRO A 43 -3.19 14.10 0.78
C PRO A 43 -3.67 13.40 2.06
N GLU A 44 -4.96 13.52 2.39
CA GLU A 44 -5.57 12.86 3.55
C GLU A 44 -5.58 11.33 3.38
N LEU A 45 -5.94 10.84 2.20
CA LEU A 45 -5.88 9.41 1.90
C LEU A 45 -4.43 8.91 1.94
N ALA A 46 -3.47 9.66 1.38
CA ALA A 46 -2.06 9.30 1.45
C ALA A 46 -1.55 9.23 2.90
N ALA A 47 -1.97 10.16 3.77
CA ALA A 47 -1.64 10.12 5.20
C ALA A 47 -2.22 8.88 5.89
N LYS A 48 -3.48 8.51 5.59
CA LYS A 48 -4.08 7.26 6.08
C LYS A 48 -3.34 6.03 5.56
N LEU A 49 -3.01 5.99 4.26
CA LEU A 49 -2.29 4.87 3.66
C LEU A 49 -0.92 4.68 4.31
N ARG A 50 -0.20 5.77 4.63
CA ARG A 50 1.08 5.72 5.37
C ARG A 50 0.98 4.95 6.68
N THR A 51 -0.07 5.16 7.47
CA THR A 51 -0.22 4.47 8.76
C THR A 51 -0.54 2.98 8.61
N LEU A 52 -0.91 2.53 7.40
CA LEU A 52 -1.21 1.15 7.08
C LEU A 52 -0.02 0.42 6.43
N ILE A 53 1.05 1.14 6.09
CA ILE A 53 2.27 0.53 5.54
C ILE A 53 2.97 -0.22 6.66
N LYS A 54 3.18 -1.52 6.45
CA LYS A 54 3.85 -2.41 7.40
C LYS A 54 5.29 -2.63 6.97
N ASP A 55 6.19 -2.71 7.94
CA ASP A 55 7.54 -3.18 7.70
C ASP A 55 7.55 -4.70 7.78
N GLU A 56 7.61 -5.34 6.62
CA GLU A 56 7.89 -6.75 6.55
C GLU A 56 9.41 -6.90 6.73
N LYS A 57 9.82 -7.20 7.97
CA LYS A 57 11.11 -7.86 8.18
C LYS A 57 10.96 -9.18 7.43
N GLU A 58 11.76 -9.36 6.37
CA GLU A 58 12.07 -10.64 5.74
C GLU A 58 11.54 -11.81 6.58
N VAL A 59 10.36 -12.34 6.24
CA VAL A 59 9.84 -13.53 6.87
C VAL A 59 10.81 -14.63 6.48
N LYS A 60 11.78 -14.90 7.35
CA LYS A 60 12.60 -16.10 7.26
C LYS A 60 11.60 -17.25 7.19
N PRO A 61 11.65 -18.11 6.15
CA PRO A 61 10.76 -19.25 6.11
C PRO A 61 10.96 -20.03 7.42
N ALA A 62 9.86 -20.28 8.12
CA ALA A 62 9.88 -21.14 9.30
C ALA A 62 10.54 -22.46 8.87
N LEU A 63 11.66 -22.76 9.52
CA LEU A 63 12.50 -23.94 9.28
C LEU A 63 11.73 -25.23 9.53
#